data_AF-A0AAP4Y417-F1
#
_entry.id   AF-A0AAP4Y417-F1
#
_cell.length_a   1.000
_cell.length_b   1.000
_cell.length_c   1.000
_cell.angle_alpha   90.00
_cell.angle_beta   90.00
_cell.angle_gamma   90.00
#
_symmetry.space_group_name_H-M   'P 1'
#
loop_
_entity.id
_entity.type
_entity.pdbx_description
1 polymer ?
#
loop_
_entity_poly.entity_id
_entity_poly.type
_entity_poly.pdbx_seq_one_letter_code
_entity_poly.pdbx_strand_id
1 'polypeptide(L)'
;MTLEQALEARGLADPRPLCREILKQLRDRDPDAYHEAVRRYESELASDGETEGEAGVAAWLDYGLWLAARLDPGRAVAVTSDGRAEETREAPPDGPLLLHLPDQRNRRALLVAVPRDPSPAQEATRELLVG
;
A
#
# COMPACT_ATOMS: atom_id res chain seq x y z
N MET A 1 3.22 12.66 17.79
CA MET A 1 2.00 11.96 17.36
C MET A 1 2.45 10.60 16.87
N THR A 2 1.92 9.51 17.42
CA THR A 2 2.33 8.16 17.01
C THR A 2 1.83 7.84 15.59
N LEU A 3 2.43 6.84 14.95
CA LEU A 3 1.96 6.33 13.66
C LEU A 3 0.51 5.84 13.74
N GLU A 4 0.16 5.13 14.81
CA GLU A 4 -1.20 4.62 15.03
C GLU A 4 -2.23 5.74 15.11
N GLN A 5 -1.91 6.83 15.82
CA GLN A 5 -2.76 8.03 15.88
C GLN A 5 -2.90 8.70 14.51
N ALA A 6 -1.83 8.72 13.71
CA ALA A 6 -1.84 9.27 12.37
C ALA A 6 -2.73 8.47 11.40
N LEU A 7 -2.63 7.14 11.47
CA LEU A 7 -3.46 6.23 10.68
C LEU A 7 -4.93 6.39 11.06
N GLU A 8 -5.25 6.48 12.35
CA GLU A 8 -6.61 6.71 12.82
C GLU A 8 -7.14 8.07 12.36
N ALA A 9 -6.35 9.14 12.46
CA ALA A 9 -6.73 10.46 11.96
C ALA A 9 -7.01 10.48 10.45
N ARG A 10 -6.31 9.64 9.68
CA ARG A 10 -6.51 9.46 8.24
C ARG A 10 -7.57 8.42 7.88
N GLY A 11 -8.18 7.76 8.86
CA GLY A 11 -9.16 6.69 8.63
C GLY A 11 -8.57 5.50 7.86
N LEU A 12 -7.29 5.18 8.06
CA LEU A 12 -6.59 4.09 7.39
C LEU A 12 -6.35 2.91 8.33
N ALA A 13 -6.43 1.70 7.79
CA ALA A 13 -5.92 0.50 8.44
C ALA A 13 -4.39 0.49 8.44
N ASP A 14 -3.80 -0.33 9.31
CA ASP A 14 -2.35 -0.54 9.36
C ASP A 14 -1.85 -1.13 8.03
N PRO A 15 -0.91 -0.48 7.31
CA PRO A 15 -0.37 -0.97 6.05
C PRO A 15 0.68 -2.09 6.22
N ARG A 16 1.26 -2.26 7.42
CA ARG A 16 2.35 -3.22 7.66
C ARG A 16 2.01 -4.67 7.29
N PRO A 17 0.80 -5.20 7.58
CA PRO A 17 0.39 -6.52 7.13
C PRO A 17 0.36 -6.66 5.61
N LEU A 18 -0.09 -5.63 4.87
CA LEU A 18 -0.13 -5.66 3.40
C LEU A 18 1.28 -5.73 2.81
N CYS A 19 2.18 -4.87 3.29
CA CYS A 19 3.60 -4.90 2.90
C CYS A 19 4.23 -6.27 3.18
N ARG A 20 3.90 -6.90 4.32
CA ARG A 20 4.40 -8.23 4.67
C ARG A 20 3.94 -9.31 3.69
N GLU A 21 2.70 -9.26 3.20
CA GLU A 21 2.23 -10.23 2.20
C GLU A 21 2.93 -10.04 0.84
N ILE A 22 3.18 -8.81 0.42
CA ILE A 22 3.94 -8.54 -0.81
C ILE A 22 5.40 -9.02 -0.66
N LEU A 23 6.03 -8.76 0.49
CA LEU A 23 7.38 -9.25 0.80
C LEU A 23 7.49 -10.78 0.77
N LYS A 24 6.50 -11.50 1.29
CA LYS A 24 6.46 -12.97 1.20
C LYS A 24 6.45 -13.42 -0.27
N GLN A 25 5.62 -12.81 -1.11
CA GLN A 25 5.55 -13.13 -2.53
C GLN A 25 6.86 -12.81 -3.26
N LEU A 26 7.50 -11.67 -2.94
CA LEU A 26 8.81 -11.33 -3.47
C LEU A 26 9.85 -12.39 -3.09
N ARG A 27 9.91 -12.79 -1.82
CA ARG A 27 10.86 -13.81 -1.34
C ARG A 27 10.73 -15.12 -2.11
N ASP A 28 9.51 -15.52 -2.44
CA ASP A 28 9.24 -16.79 -3.13
C ASP A 28 9.49 -16.71 -4.65
N ARG A 29 9.42 -15.51 -5.26
CA ARG A 29 9.52 -15.30 -6.71
C ARG A 29 10.85 -14.73 -7.19
N ASP A 30 11.41 -13.80 -6.42
CA ASP A 30 12.62 -13.03 -6.73
C ASP A 30 13.37 -12.69 -5.41
N PRO A 31 14.24 -13.60 -4.93
CA PRO A 31 14.99 -13.40 -3.68
C PRO A 31 15.88 -12.16 -3.68
N ASP A 32 16.38 -11.73 -4.85
CA ASP A 32 17.22 -10.53 -4.96
C ASP A 32 16.39 -9.26 -4.76
N ALA A 33 15.20 -9.21 -5.36
CA ALA A 33 14.23 -8.14 -5.11
C ALA A 33 13.77 -8.10 -3.65
N TYR A 34 13.61 -9.26 -3.01
CA TYR A 34 13.32 -9.34 -1.58
C TYR A 34 14.44 -8.73 -0.73
N HIS A 35 15.71 -9.06 -1.00
CA HIS A 35 16.83 -8.46 -0.27
C HIS A 35 16.94 -6.96 -0.49
N GLU A 36 16.66 -6.48 -1.70
CA GLU A 36 16.56 -5.04 -2.00
C GLU A 36 15.46 -4.38 -1.18
N ALA A 37 14.29 -5.01 -1.10
CA ALA A 37 13.16 -4.53 -0.32
C ALA A 37 13.45 -4.46 1.19
N VAL A 38 14.17 -5.44 1.73
CA VAL A 38 14.61 -5.45 3.14
C VAL A 38 15.57 -4.29 3.39
N ARG A 39 16.58 -4.08 2.53
CA ARG A 39 17.52 -2.96 2.68
C ARG A 39 16.82 -1.60 2.67
N ARG A 40 15.82 -1.43 1.78
CA ARG A 40 15.04 -0.20 1.72
C ARG A 40 14.23 0.02 3.00
N TYR A 41 13.59 -1.04 3.53
CA TYR A 41 12.91 -0.98 4.82
C TYR A 41 13.86 -0.58 5.96
N GLU A 42 15.03 -1.20 6.04
CA GLU A 42 16.03 -0.90 7.08
C GLU A 42 16.55 0.55 6.99
N SER A 43 16.70 1.08 5.78
CA SER A 43 17.18 2.45 5.57
C SER A 43 16.11 3.52 5.79
N GLU A 44 14.88 3.28 5.36
CA GLU A 44 13.84 4.33 5.24
C GLU A 44 12.75 4.23 6.31
N LEU A 45 12.51 3.04 6.87
CA LEU A 45 11.40 2.82 7.80
C LEU A 45 11.86 2.41 9.20
N ALA A 46 13.01 1.75 9.32
CA ALA A 46 13.55 1.30 10.61
C ALA A 46 14.38 2.36 11.35
N SER A 47 14.63 3.52 10.72
CA SER A 47 15.30 4.66 11.36
C SER A 47 14.36 5.33 12.35
N ASP A 48 14.69 5.29 13.65
CA ASP A 48 13.88 5.87 14.73
C ASP A 48 13.65 7.39 14.50
N GLY A 49 12.38 7.79 14.34
CA GLY A 49 11.93 9.18 14.30
C GLY A 49 11.34 9.66 12.98
N GLU A 50 11.69 9.06 11.83
CA GLU A 50 11.16 9.45 10.51
C GLU A 50 9.83 8.75 10.16
N THR A 51 9.49 7.69 10.90
CA THR A 51 8.28 6.88 10.71
C THR A 51 7.16 7.16 11.70
N GLU A 52 7.23 8.25 12.45
CA GLU A 52 6.13 8.70 13.32
C GLU A 52 5.16 9.65 12.61
N GLY A 53 3.94 9.75 13.14
CA GLY A 53 2.96 10.73 12.70
C GLY A 53 2.58 10.58 11.22
N GLU A 54 2.25 11.70 10.58
CA GLU A 54 1.82 11.73 9.17
C GLU A 54 2.93 11.34 8.20
N ALA A 55 4.17 11.74 8.50
CA ALA A 55 5.34 11.39 7.69
C ALA A 55 5.53 9.87 7.65
N GLY A 56 5.33 9.19 8.79
CA GLY A 56 5.33 7.74 8.85
C GLY A 56 4.24 7.08 8.01
N VAL A 57 3.01 7.63 8.01
CA VAL A 57 1.95 7.10 7.15
C VAL A 57 2.36 7.21 5.68
N ALA A 58 2.83 8.37 5.23
CA ALA A 58 3.28 8.57 3.86
C ALA A 58 4.41 7.60 3.48
N ALA A 59 5.45 7.49 4.32
CA ALA A 59 6.58 6.59 4.09
C ALA A 59 6.15 5.12 3.95
N TRP A 60 5.21 4.65 4.78
CA TRP A 60 4.69 3.29 4.68
C TRP A 60 3.89 3.05 3.40
N LEU A 61 3.08 4.01 2.96
CA LEU A 61 2.29 3.88 1.75
C LEU A 61 3.17 3.93 0.49
N ASP A 62 4.16 4.84 0.46
CA ASP A 62 5.12 4.92 -0.64
C ASP A 62 5.97 3.66 -0.73
N TYR A 63 6.40 3.11 0.41
CA TYR A 63 7.09 1.82 0.45
C TYR A 63 6.20 0.69 -0.07
N GLY A 64 4.91 0.66 0.30
CA GLY A 64 3.95 -0.32 -0.20
C GLY A 64 3.72 -0.23 -1.72
N LEU A 65 3.63 0.99 -2.27
CA LEU A 65 3.55 1.24 -3.71
C LEU A 65 4.79 0.73 -4.44
N TRP A 66 5.97 1.06 -3.90
CA TRP A 66 7.25 0.62 -4.45
C TRP A 66 7.38 -0.91 -4.42
N LEU A 67 6.99 -1.56 -3.32
CA LEU A 67 6.98 -3.02 -3.20
C LEU A 67 6.08 -3.67 -4.25
N ALA A 68 4.87 -3.16 -4.40
CA ALA A 68 3.88 -3.70 -5.34
C ALA A 68 4.39 -3.60 -6.79
N ALA A 69 4.95 -2.45 -7.17
CA ALA A 69 5.55 -2.23 -8.49
C ALA A 69 6.77 -3.11 -8.74
N ARG A 70 7.56 -3.43 -7.69
CA ARG A 70 8.70 -4.33 -7.79
C ARG A 70 8.29 -5.79 -7.98
N LEU A 71 7.17 -6.20 -7.39
CA LEU A 71 6.64 -7.56 -7.52
C LEU A 71 6.07 -7.83 -8.92
N ASP A 72 5.26 -6.90 -9.44
CA ASP A 72 4.72 -6.94 -10.80
C ASP A 72 4.60 -5.49 -11.32
N PRO A 73 5.19 -5.14 -12.48
CA PRO A 73 5.01 -3.82 -13.08
C PRO A 73 3.53 -3.48 -13.31
N GLY A 74 3.18 -2.21 -13.11
CA GLY A 74 1.79 -1.75 -13.19
C GLY A 74 1.64 -0.30 -12.76
N ARG A 75 0.41 0.05 -12.39
CA ARG A 75 0.03 1.41 -11.98
C ARG A 75 -0.72 1.42 -10.65
N ALA A 76 -0.55 2.49 -9.88
CA ALA A 76 -1.30 2.69 -8.65
C ALA A 76 -2.62 3.43 -8.93
N VAL A 77 -3.68 2.99 -8.26
CA VAL A 77 -5.03 3.54 -8.40
C VAL A 77 -5.60 3.77 -7.02
N ALA A 78 -6.01 5.00 -6.75
CA ALA A 78 -6.77 5.37 -5.58
C ALA A 78 -8.27 5.30 -5.88
N VAL A 79 -9.03 4.70 -4.98
CA VAL A 79 -10.49 4.61 -5.06
C VAL A 79 -11.09 5.38 -3.90
N THR A 80 -11.80 6.46 -4.23
CA THR A 80 -12.49 7.35 -3.28
C THR A 80 -13.74 6.68 -2.69
N SER A 81 -14.32 7.29 -1.66
CA SER A 81 -15.51 6.76 -0.97
C SER A 81 -16.79 6.75 -1.83
N ASP A 82 -16.85 7.57 -2.89
CA ASP A 82 -17.92 7.53 -3.89
C ASP A 82 -17.63 6.54 -5.04
N GLY A 83 -16.50 5.83 -4.98
CA GLY A 83 -16.12 4.79 -5.95
C GLY A 83 -15.41 5.29 -7.19
N ARG A 84 -14.99 6.57 -7.24
CA ARG A 84 -14.17 7.06 -8.36
C ARG A 84 -12.76 6.50 -8.23
N ALA A 85 -12.25 6.02 -9.36
CA ALA A 85 -10.90 5.49 -9.47
C ALA A 85 -10.02 6.49 -10.21
N GLU A 86 -8.91 6.87 -9.59
CA GLU A 86 -7.94 7.80 -10.17
C GLU A 86 -6.54 7.20 -10.10
N GLU A 87 -5.82 7.25 -11.21
CA GLU A 87 -4.41 6.87 -11.22
C GLU A 87 -3.61 7.87 -10.38
N THR A 88 -2.74 7.36 -9.53
CA THR A 88 -1.88 8.18 -8.69
C THR A 88 -0.44 7.68 -8.75
N ARG A 89 0.50 8.57 -8.46
CA ARG A 89 1.92 8.22 -8.29
C ARG A 89 2.35 8.22 -6.83
N GLU A 90 1.54 8.86 -5.97
CA GLU A 90 1.82 9.06 -4.56
C GLU A 90 0.59 8.67 -3.75
N ALA A 91 0.80 8.31 -2.49
CA ALA A 91 -0.30 7.99 -1.60
C ALA A 91 -1.16 9.23 -1.34
N PRO A 92 -2.47 9.20 -1.65
CA PRO A 92 -3.31 10.36 -1.40
C PRO A 92 -3.49 10.59 0.11
N PRO A 93 -3.77 11.84 0.53
CA PRO A 93 -3.83 12.18 1.95
C PRO A 93 -5.05 11.62 2.68
N ASP A 94 -6.15 11.34 1.96
CA ASP A 94 -7.48 11.16 2.54
C ASP A 94 -7.99 9.72 2.39
N GLY A 95 -7.57 8.83 3.30
CA GLY A 95 -8.14 7.50 3.53
C GLY A 95 -8.68 6.71 2.32
N PRO A 96 -8.02 6.68 1.13
CA PRO A 96 -8.59 5.99 -0.01
C PRO A 96 -8.25 4.50 0.05
N LEU A 97 -9.02 3.70 -0.68
CA LEU A 97 -8.57 2.37 -1.03
C LEU A 97 -7.48 2.53 -2.09
N LEU A 98 -6.25 2.18 -1.74
CA LEU A 98 -5.11 2.29 -2.65
C LEU A 98 -4.72 0.91 -3.14
N LEU A 99 -4.76 0.75 -4.46
CA LEU A 99 -4.49 -0.48 -5.18
C LEU A 99 -3.28 -0.29 -6.08
N HIS A 100 -2.52 -1.37 -6.26
CA HIS A 100 -1.63 -1.51 -7.40
C HIS A 100 -2.28 -2.47 -8.40
N LEU A 101 -2.42 -2.04 -9.65
CA LEU A 101 -2.96 -2.83 -10.74
C LEU A 101 -1.82 -3.25 -11.67
N PRO A 102 -1.40 -4.54 -11.64
CA PRO A 102 -0.40 -5.04 -12.55
C PRO A 102 -0.82 -4.91 -14.02
N ASP A 103 0.14 -4.72 -14.91
CA ASP A 103 -0.12 -4.64 -16.37
C ASP A 103 -0.52 -6.00 -16.96
N GLN A 104 -0.08 -7.08 -16.31
CA GLN A 104 -0.39 -8.44 -16.73
C GLN A 104 -1.83 -8.81 -16.35
N ARG A 105 -2.67 -9.10 -17.36
CA ARG A 105 -4.12 -9.36 -17.20
C ARG A 105 -4.49 -10.55 -16.32
N ASN A 106 -3.56 -11.47 -16.06
CA ASN A 106 -3.76 -12.64 -15.21
C ASN A 106 -3.25 -12.45 -13.78
N ARG A 107 -2.73 -11.25 -13.46
CA ARG A 107 -2.32 -10.88 -12.10
C ARG A 107 -3.46 -10.12 -11.42
N ARG A 108 -3.66 -10.43 -10.14
CA ARG A 108 -4.65 -9.73 -9.31
C ARG A 108 -4.12 -8.38 -8.86
N ALA A 109 -5.03 -7.48 -8.51
CA ALA A 109 -4.66 -6.25 -7.86
C ALA A 109 -4.01 -6.53 -6.49
N LEU A 110 -3.07 -5.69 -6.09
CA LEU A 110 -2.45 -5.73 -4.77
C LEU A 110 -2.99 -4.57 -3.93
N LEU A 111 -3.35 -4.85 -2.68
CA LEU A 111 -3.73 -3.82 -1.73
C LEU A 111 -2.48 -3.14 -1.17
N VAL A 112 -2.48 -1.81 -1.19
CA VAL A 112 -1.41 -1.00 -0.62
C VAL A 112 -1.91 -0.21 0.60
N ALA A 113 -3.13 0.33 0.53
CA ALA A 113 -3.81 0.95 1.66
C ALA A 113 -5.29 0.55 1.64
N VAL A 114 -5.87 0.41 2.83
CA VAL A 114 -7.29 0.12 3.01
C VAL A 114 -7.88 1.12 4.00
N PRO A 115 -9.03 1.76 3.71
CA PRO A 115 -9.73 2.57 4.68
C PRO A 115 -10.15 1.70 5.86
N ARG A 116 -10.12 2.24 7.08
CA ARG A 116 -10.55 1.52 8.29
C ARG A 116 -12.02 1.14 8.21
N ASP A 117 -12.84 2.06 7.68
CA ASP A 117 -14.26 1.90 7.43
C ASP A 117 -14.52 2.11 5.93
N PRO A 118 -14.30 1.09 5.07
CA PRO A 118 -14.47 1.23 3.65
C PRO A 118 -15.94 1.48 3.29
N SER A 119 -16.17 2.40 2.37
CA SER A 119 -17.50 2.60 1.77
C SER A 119 -17.97 1.36 1.01
N PRO A 120 -19.28 1.19 0.75
CA PRO A 120 -19.78 0.10 -0.08
C PRO A 120 -19.13 0.03 -1.47
N ALA A 121 -18.79 1.18 -2.07
CA ALA A 121 -18.13 1.23 -3.38
C ALA A 121 -16.68 0.73 -3.32
N GLN A 122 -15.94 1.12 -2.28
CA GLN A 122 -14.58 0.64 -2.04
C GLN A 122 -14.56 -0.85 -1.71
N GLU A 123 -15.49 -1.33 -0.89
CA GLU A 123 -15.61 -2.75 -0.55
C GLU A 123 -15.90 -3.59 -1.79
N ALA A 124 -16.89 -3.19 -2.60
CA ALA A 124 -17.20 -3.87 -3.87
C ALA A 124 -16.00 -3.91 -4.82
N THR A 125 -15.22 -2.81 -4.88
CA THR A 125 -14.00 -2.75 -5.71
C THR A 125 -12.93 -3.72 -5.19
N ARG A 126 -12.74 -3.80 -3.87
CA ARG A 126 -11.81 -4.73 -3.23
C ARG A 126 -12.18 -6.17 -3.52
N GLU A 127 -13.45 -6.54 -3.31
CA GLU A 127 -13.96 -7.89 -3.58
C GLU A 127 -13.77 -8.30 -5.04
N LEU A 128 -14.01 -7.37 -5.98
CA LEU A 128 -13.91 -7.65 -7.41
C LEU A 128 -12.46 -7.83 -7.90
N LEU A 129 -11.52 -7.02 -7.40
CA LEU A 129 -10.17 -6.91 -7.98
C LEU A 129 -9.09 -7.69 -7.22
N VAL A 130 -9.34 -7.99 -5.94
CA VAL A 130 -8.38 -8.67 -5.06
C VAL A 130 -8.82 -10.11 -4.74
N GLY A 131 -10.15 -10.33 -4.67
CA GLY A 131 -10.81 -11.61 -4.39
C GLY A 131 -10.49 -12.73 -5.37
#